data_AF-A0A821G863-F1
#
_entry.id   AF-A0A821G863-F1
#
_cell.length_a   1.000
_cell.length_b   1.000
_cell.length_c   1.000
_cell.angle_alpha   90.00
_cell.angle_beta   90.00
_cell.angle_gamma   90.00
#
_symmetry.space_group_name_H-M   'P 1'
#
loop_
_entity.id
_entity.type
_entity.pdbx_description
1 polymer ?
#
loop_
_entity_poly.entity_id
_entity_poly.type
_entity_poly.pdbx_seq_one_letter_code
_entity_poly.pdbx_strand_id
1 'polypeptide(L)'
;MVVVSTTGYIVAIFGPFFSDNNNNDASILKHIITNNYDDILNWIEENDILILDRGFRDSLGILKSLGIDVAMPSFLGPKQKQLDVQQANNSRFVTMLRWVVESVNSRIKRYKWFNQVIPNSSLPSIQDFMTITAALLNCFHTPMVNPSIDNDAIITHMNTLRTKSNELQKYLNDHQLTRNSVWDVIDLDHSAVTFPKLSLDEIRTFTLGVYQLRRARSYAEEHAGSTDLTDPNIEFPLQQCTQMGARDIIRIRFQSAHI
;
A
#
# COMPACT_ATOMS: atom_id res chain seq x y z
N MET A 1 -12.47 13.79 -4.22
CA MET A 1 -12.28 12.64 -3.30
C MET A 1 -13.34 11.60 -3.61
N VAL A 2 -12.97 10.32 -3.74
CA VAL A 2 -13.92 9.23 -4.05
C VAL A 2 -14.06 8.35 -2.82
N VAL A 3 -15.30 8.11 -2.39
CA VAL A 3 -15.64 7.17 -1.30
C VAL A 3 -16.16 5.89 -1.91
N VAL A 4 -15.60 4.76 -1.48
CA VAL A 4 -15.94 3.44 -2.01
C VAL A 4 -16.19 2.47 -0.88
N SER A 5 -17.11 1.52 -1.09
CA SER A 5 -17.27 0.38 -0.21
C SER A 5 -16.14 -0.63 -0.39
N THR A 6 -16.04 -1.60 0.53
CA THR A 6 -15.11 -2.73 0.44
C THR A 6 -15.33 -3.63 -0.78
N THR A 7 -16.53 -3.57 -1.37
CA THR A 7 -16.90 -4.31 -2.59
C THR A 7 -16.67 -3.51 -3.87
N GLY A 8 -16.15 -2.28 -3.76
CA GLY A 8 -15.79 -1.43 -4.90
C GLY A 8 -16.95 -0.66 -5.51
N TYR A 9 -18.11 -0.59 -4.85
CA TYR A 9 -19.16 0.36 -5.22
C TYR A 9 -18.74 1.77 -4.81
N ILE A 10 -18.96 2.73 -5.70
CA ILE A 10 -18.72 4.15 -5.42
C ILE A 10 -19.93 4.66 -4.65
N VAL A 11 -19.71 5.11 -3.41
CA VAL A 11 -20.77 5.62 -2.55
C VAL A 11 -20.97 7.11 -2.77
N ALA A 12 -19.87 7.89 -2.84
CA ALA A 12 -19.91 9.29 -3.26
C ALA A 12 -18.64 9.74 -3.97
N ILE A 13 -18.77 10.84 -4.70
CA ILE A 13 -17.65 11.60 -5.26
C ILE A 13 -17.79 13.04 -4.82
N PHE A 14 -16.83 13.51 -4.04
CA PHE A 14 -16.78 14.90 -3.59
C PHE A 14 -15.82 15.72 -4.44
N GLY A 15 -16.23 16.94 -4.79
CA GLY A 15 -15.42 17.91 -5.51
C GLY A 15 -16.17 18.52 -6.71
N PRO A 16 -15.42 19.01 -7.71
CA PRO A 16 -13.96 19.21 -7.69
C PRO A 16 -13.54 20.19 -6.58
N PHE A 17 -12.30 20.06 -6.11
CA PHE A 17 -11.68 21.01 -5.18
C PHE A 17 -10.58 21.78 -5.88
N PHE A 18 -10.30 23.02 -5.45
CA PHE A 18 -9.16 23.77 -5.98
C PHE A 18 -7.85 23.07 -5.60
N SER A 19 -6.88 23.07 -6.51
CA SER A 19 -5.53 22.55 -6.24
C SER A 19 -4.66 23.64 -5.60
N ASP A 20 -5.00 24.02 -4.37
CA ASP A 20 -4.24 24.99 -3.58
C ASP A 20 -3.72 24.38 -2.27
N ASN A 21 -2.87 25.13 -1.55
CA ASN A 21 -2.27 24.66 -0.30
C ASN A 21 -3.30 24.43 0.83
N ASN A 22 -4.51 24.97 0.70
CA ASN A 22 -5.57 24.83 1.71
C ASN A 22 -6.37 23.53 1.52
N ASN A 23 -6.43 23.01 0.29
CA ASN A 23 -7.20 21.84 -0.11
C ASN A 23 -6.34 20.56 -0.20
N ASN A 24 -5.64 20.21 0.87
CA ASN A 24 -5.04 18.88 1.00
C ASN A 24 -6.10 17.83 1.40
N ASP A 25 -5.74 16.55 1.29
CA ASP A 25 -6.63 15.41 1.60
C ASP A 25 -7.31 15.53 2.97
N ALA A 26 -6.56 15.86 4.03
CA ALA A 26 -7.09 16.01 5.38
C ALA A 26 -8.04 17.22 5.52
N SER A 27 -7.70 18.36 4.90
CA SER A 27 -8.55 19.56 4.91
C SER A 27 -9.86 19.33 4.18
N ILE A 28 -9.81 18.66 3.01
CA ILE A 28 -10.99 18.30 2.23
C ILE A 28 -11.90 17.38 3.04
N LEU A 29 -11.35 16.31 3.65
CA LEU A 29 -12.15 15.39 4.45
C LEU A 29 -12.77 16.09 5.68
N LYS A 30 -12.01 16.93 6.37
CA LYS A 30 -12.53 17.75 7.48
C LYS A 30 -13.70 18.62 7.04
N HIS A 31 -13.57 19.29 5.90
CA HIS A 31 -14.64 20.14 5.37
C HIS A 31 -15.91 19.34 5.09
N ILE A 32 -15.78 18.19 4.42
CA ILE A 32 -16.90 17.31 4.09
C ILE A 32 -17.61 16.82 5.36
N ILE A 33 -16.86 16.30 6.33
CA ILE A 33 -17.39 15.77 7.58
C ILE A 33 -18.04 16.86 8.43
N THR A 34 -17.38 18.02 8.59
CA THR A 34 -17.89 19.12 9.42
C THR A 34 -19.21 19.69 8.89
N ASN A 35 -19.36 19.75 7.57
CA ASN A 35 -20.55 20.29 6.92
C ASN A 35 -21.59 19.21 6.61
N ASN A 36 -21.37 17.96 7.03
CA ASN A 36 -22.21 16.82 6.69
C ASN A 36 -22.57 16.77 5.19
N TYR A 37 -21.57 17.00 4.33
CA TYR A 37 -21.79 17.12 2.89
C TYR A 37 -22.31 15.80 2.32
N ASP A 38 -23.35 15.86 1.49
CA ASP A 38 -24.09 14.69 0.97
C ASP A 38 -24.58 13.74 2.07
N ASP A 39 -24.88 14.30 3.25
CA ASP A 39 -25.34 13.53 4.42
C ASP A 39 -24.39 12.40 4.83
N ILE A 40 -23.08 12.64 4.69
CA ILE A 40 -21.99 11.69 5.03
C ILE A 40 -22.02 11.16 6.47
N LEU A 41 -22.77 11.74 7.40
CA LEU A 41 -22.90 11.21 8.75
C LEU A 41 -24.09 10.26 8.90
N ASN A 42 -25.02 10.25 7.94
CA ASN A 42 -26.22 9.43 7.98
C ASN A 42 -26.01 8.03 7.39
N TRP A 43 -25.02 7.88 6.50
CA TRP A 43 -24.64 6.61 5.87
C TRP A 43 -23.49 5.86 6.59
N ILE A 44 -22.91 6.43 7.67
CA ILE A 44 -21.86 5.79 8.49
C ILE A 44 -22.57 5.22 9.71
N GLU A 45 -22.46 3.91 9.88
CA GLU A 45 -23.07 3.20 10.99
C GLU A 45 -22.06 2.92 12.11
N GLU A 46 -22.58 2.57 13.29
CA GLU A 46 -21.75 2.10 14.39
C GLU A 46 -20.96 0.85 13.95
N ASN A 47 -19.67 0.81 14.25
CA ASN A 47 -18.69 -0.21 13.84
C ASN A 47 -18.18 -0.12 12.39
N ASP A 48 -18.58 0.88 11.61
CA ASP A 48 -17.92 1.16 10.33
C ASP A 48 -16.49 1.65 10.55
N ILE A 49 -15.59 1.17 9.69
CA ILE A 49 -14.16 1.54 9.73
C ILE A 49 -13.80 2.28 8.45
N LEU A 50 -13.44 3.56 8.60
CA LEU A 50 -12.87 4.35 7.50
C LEU A 50 -11.43 3.91 7.24
N ILE A 51 -11.15 3.45 6.02
CA ILE A 51 -9.79 3.14 5.57
C ILE A 51 -9.20 4.35 4.86
N LEU A 52 -8.20 4.99 5.47
CA LEU A 52 -7.60 6.22 4.96
C LEU A 52 -6.11 6.05 4.66
N ASP A 53 -5.60 6.84 3.71
CA ASP A 53 -4.15 6.99 3.50
C ASP A 53 -3.54 7.98 4.51
N ARG A 54 -2.22 7.99 4.60
CA ARG A 54 -1.43 8.85 5.49
C ARG A 54 -1.68 10.34 5.26
N GLY A 55 -2.08 10.76 4.06
CA GLY A 55 -2.44 12.15 3.75
C GLY A 55 -3.62 12.69 4.59
N PHE A 56 -4.44 11.81 5.16
CA PHE A 56 -5.60 12.18 5.97
C PHE A 56 -5.30 12.31 7.47
N ARG A 57 -4.04 12.14 7.89
CA ARG A 57 -3.63 12.12 9.32
C ARG A 57 -4.25 13.23 10.15
N ASP A 58 -4.27 14.45 9.63
CA ASP A 58 -4.72 15.60 10.42
C ASP A 58 -6.24 15.62 10.62
N SER A 59 -7.01 14.79 9.90
CA SER A 59 -8.46 14.61 10.06
C SER A 59 -8.84 13.59 11.13
N LEU A 60 -7.89 12.81 11.68
CA LEU A 60 -8.20 11.77 12.66
C LEU A 60 -8.86 12.30 13.93
N GLY A 61 -8.50 13.51 14.36
CA GLY A 61 -9.07 14.12 15.57
C GLY A 61 -10.57 14.33 15.47
N ILE A 62 -11.05 14.86 14.33
CA ILE A 62 -12.49 15.10 14.12
C ILE A 62 -13.26 13.78 13.98
N LEU A 63 -12.72 12.82 13.22
CA LEU A 63 -13.37 11.51 13.04
C LEU A 63 -13.56 10.79 14.38
N LYS A 64 -12.54 10.79 15.23
CA LYS A 64 -12.62 10.23 16.59
C LYS A 64 -13.62 10.96 17.48
N SER A 65 -13.72 12.28 17.38
CA SER A 65 -14.70 13.05 18.17
C SER A 65 -16.15 12.74 17.80
N LEU A 66 -16.37 12.23 16.57
CA LEU A 66 -17.66 11.77 16.07
C LEU A 66 -17.89 10.27 16.30
N GLY A 67 -16.98 9.58 16.99
CA GLY A 67 -17.08 8.14 17.25
C GLY A 67 -16.79 7.26 16.03
N ILE A 68 -16.18 7.81 14.97
CA ILE A 68 -15.90 7.06 13.75
C ILE A 68 -14.54 6.38 13.86
N ASP A 69 -14.53 5.06 13.70
CA ASP A 69 -13.31 4.27 13.69
C ASP A 69 -12.54 4.43 12.38
N VAL A 70 -11.21 4.48 12.49
CA VAL A 70 -10.33 4.73 11.37
C VAL A 70 -9.14 3.78 11.40
N ALA A 71 -8.85 3.17 10.25
CA ALA A 71 -7.61 2.46 10.01
C ALA A 71 -6.77 3.16 8.93
N MET A 72 -5.47 3.29 9.19
CA MET A 72 -4.52 4.00 8.33
C MET A 72 -3.13 3.38 8.48
N PRO A 73 -2.25 3.45 7.46
CA PRO A 73 -0.88 2.97 7.61
C PRO A 73 -0.16 3.71 8.74
N SER A 74 0.68 2.98 9.47
CA SER A 74 1.43 3.52 10.61
C SER A 74 2.50 4.52 10.15
N PHE A 75 2.75 5.52 10.99
CA PHE A 75 3.88 6.44 10.84
C PHE A 75 5.07 5.97 11.67
N LEU A 76 6.28 6.27 11.19
CA LEU A 76 7.46 6.18 12.02
C LEU A 76 7.36 7.22 13.14
N GLY A 77 7.45 6.76 14.38
CA GLY A 77 7.51 7.63 15.54
C GLY A 77 8.82 8.42 15.62
N PRO A 78 8.89 9.42 16.52
CA PRO A 78 10.14 10.14 16.78
C PRO A 78 11.28 9.17 17.10
N LYS A 79 12.41 9.31 16.43
CA LYS A 79 13.62 8.47 16.57
C LYS A 79 13.46 7.01 16.12
N GLN A 80 12.31 6.59 15.60
CA GLN A 80 12.14 5.26 15.00
C GLN A 80 12.71 5.25 13.58
N LYS A 81 13.59 4.29 13.29
CA LYS A 81 14.13 4.07 11.93
C LYS A 81 13.27 3.11 11.11
N GLN A 82 12.48 2.26 11.76
CA GLN A 82 11.63 1.23 11.16
C GLN A 82 10.37 1.06 12.03
N LEU A 83 9.29 0.56 11.40
CA LEU A 83 8.07 0.18 12.11
C LEU A 83 8.33 -1.07 12.93
N ASP A 84 7.65 -1.19 14.06
CA ASP A 84 7.60 -2.47 14.77
C ASP A 84 6.76 -3.51 13.99
N VAL A 85 6.82 -4.76 14.43
CA VAL A 85 6.13 -5.89 13.78
C VAL A 85 4.62 -5.66 13.71
N GLN A 86 4.02 -5.16 14.79
CA GLN A 86 2.58 -4.95 14.88
C GLN A 86 2.13 -3.80 13.96
N GLN A 87 2.84 -2.67 13.98
CA GLN A 87 2.62 -1.52 13.11
C GLN A 87 2.77 -1.91 11.64
N ALA A 88 3.81 -2.67 11.29
CA ALA A 88 4.03 -3.15 9.94
C ALA A 88 2.89 -4.08 9.49
N ASN A 89 2.46 -5.02 10.34
CA ASN A 89 1.35 -5.92 10.07
C ASN A 89 0.03 -5.15 9.87
N ASN A 90 -0.31 -4.23 10.77
CA ASN A 90 -1.51 -3.39 10.64
C ASN A 90 -1.48 -2.56 9.34
N SER A 91 -0.32 -2.01 8.98
CA SER A 91 -0.16 -1.24 7.74
C SER A 91 -0.35 -2.11 6.49
N ARG A 92 0.04 -3.40 6.52
CA ARG A 92 -0.22 -4.35 5.43
C ARG A 92 -1.72 -4.61 5.25
N PHE A 93 -2.48 -4.79 6.34
CA PHE A 93 -3.94 -4.94 6.26
C PHE A 93 -4.60 -3.74 5.59
N VAL A 94 -4.26 -2.52 6.03
CA VAL A 94 -4.77 -1.29 5.41
C VAL A 94 -4.40 -1.23 3.93
N THR A 95 -3.16 -1.60 3.58
CA THR A 95 -2.70 -1.60 2.19
C THR A 95 -3.47 -2.60 1.31
N MET A 96 -3.84 -3.77 1.85
CA MET A 96 -4.68 -4.74 1.12
C MET A 96 -6.04 -4.15 0.77
N LEU A 97 -6.70 -3.52 1.74
CA LEU A 97 -8.03 -2.94 1.54
C LEU A 97 -7.98 -1.72 0.60
N ARG A 98 -6.89 -0.95 0.64
CA ARG A 98 -6.69 0.23 -0.21
C ARG A 98 -6.69 -0.09 -1.71
N TRP A 99 -6.38 -1.33 -2.10
CA TRP A 99 -6.42 -1.77 -3.50
C TRP A 99 -7.79 -1.53 -4.17
N VAL A 100 -8.89 -1.59 -3.40
CA VAL A 100 -10.25 -1.35 -3.91
C VAL A 100 -10.39 0.09 -4.41
N VAL A 101 -9.96 1.08 -3.60
CA VAL A 101 -9.91 2.50 -3.98
C VAL A 101 -9.06 2.71 -5.24
N GLU A 102 -7.88 2.09 -5.30
CA GLU A 102 -6.98 2.25 -6.46
C GLU A 102 -7.59 1.67 -7.74
N SER A 103 -8.27 0.53 -7.61
CA SER A 103 -8.95 -0.13 -8.72
C SER A 103 -10.13 0.69 -9.21
N VAL A 104 -10.92 1.31 -8.31
CA VAL A 104 -12.04 2.17 -8.69
C VAL A 104 -11.53 3.42 -9.41
N ASN A 105 -10.52 4.08 -8.84
CA ASN A 105 -9.87 5.22 -9.49
C ASN A 105 -9.31 4.85 -10.88
N SER A 106 -8.73 3.65 -11.01
CA SER A 106 -8.25 3.14 -12.29
C SER A 106 -9.39 2.91 -13.30
N ARG A 107 -10.56 2.44 -12.85
CA ARG A 107 -11.76 2.29 -13.70
C ARG A 107 -12.25 3.66 -14.21
N ILE A 108 -12.34 4.66 -13.33
CA ILE A 108 -12.71 6.04 -13.72
C ILE A 108 -11.73 6.59 -14.77
N LYS A 109 -10.42 6.44 -14.54
CA LYS A 109 -9.37 6.90 -15.46
C LYS A 109 -9.36 6.21 -16.83
N ARG A 110 -10.05 5.07 -17.01
CA ARG A 110 -10.15 4.40 -18.33
C ARG A 110 -11.15 5.07 -19.27
N TYR A 111 -12.07 5.87 -18.75
CA TYR A 111 -12.97 6.64 -19.59
C TYR A 111 -12.18 7.70 -20.34
N LYS A 112 -12.28 7.68 -21.68
CA LYS A 112 -11.46 8.52 -22.57
C LYS A 112 -11.46 10.00 -22.17
N TRP A 113 -12.61 10.51 -21.73
CA TRP A 113 -12.77 11.90 -21.34
C TRP A 113 -11.94 12.30 -20.10
N PHE A 114 -11.76 11.40 -19.12
CA PHE A 114 -10.92 11.65 -17.95
C PHE A 114 -9.45 11.29 -18.18
N ASN A 115 -9.14 10.58 -19.26
CA ASN A 115 -7.78 10.20 -19.64
C ASN A 115 -7.10 11.24 -20.56
N GLN A 116 -7.55 12.49 -20.52
CA GLN A 116 -7.03 13.57 -21.34
C GLN A 116 -7.01 14.87 -20.54
N VAL A 117 -6.36 15.89 -21.10
CA VAL A 117 -6.44 17.25 -20.56
C VAL A 117 -7.86 17.76 -20.75
N ILE A 118 -8.54 18.06 -19.64
CA ILE A 118 -9.91 18.55 -19.63
C ILE A 118 -9.91 20.08 -19.80
N PRO A 119 -10.70 20.66 -20.71
CA PRO A 119 -10.81 22.11 -20.85
C PRO A 119 -11.42 22.77 -19.61
N ASN A 120 -10.90 23.94 -19.21
CA ASN A 120 -11.43 24.71 -18.06
C ASN A 120 -12.92 25.09 -18.24
N SER A 121 -13.41 25.21 -19.47
CA SER A 121 -14.83 25.44 -19.76
C SER A 121 -15.74 24.30 -19.26
N SER A 122 -15.18 23.11 -18.99
CA SER A 122 -15.93 21.96 -18.46
C SER A 122 -16.01 21.95 -16.93
N LEU A 123 -15.33 22.86 -16.23
CA LEU A 123 -15.35 22.92 -14.76
C LEU A 123 -16.76 23.01 -14.16
N PRO A 124 -17.72 23.76 -14.72
CA PRO A 124 -19.09 23.78 -14.17
C PRO A 124 -19.80 22.43 -14.20
N SER A 125 -19.42 21.53 -15.11
CA SER A 125 -20.10 20.24 -15.35
C SER A 125 -19.23 19.03 -15.01
N ILE A 126 -17.98 19.22 -14.58
CA ILE A 126 -17.06 18.12 -14.31
C ILE A 126 -17.57 17.20 -13.19
N GLN A 127 -18.24 17.79 -12.20
CA GLN A 127 -18.84 17.03 -11.11
C GLN A 127 -19.96 16.14 -11.64
N ASP A 128 -20.85 16.65 -12.49
CA ASP A 128 -21.91 15.85 -13.12
C ASP A 128 -21.33 14.70 -13.94
N PHE A 129 -20.28 14.95 -14.73
CA PHE A 129 -19.61 13.90 -15.49
C PHE A 129 -19.00 12.81 -14.60
N MET A 130 -18.38 13.20 -13.48
CA MET A 130 -17.86 12.24 -12.49
C MET A 130 -18.99 11.42 -11.87
N THR A 131 -20.08 12.06 -11.46
CA THR A 131 -21.26 11.39 -10.87
C THR A 131 -21.92 10.43 -11.86
N ILE A 132 -22.13 10.84 -13.11
CA ILE A 132 -22.65 9.97 -14.17
C ILE A 132 -21.72 8.78 -14.39
N THR A 133 -20.41 9.01 -14.41
CA THR A 133 -19.41 7.94 -14.59
C THR A 133 -19.44 6.96 -13.43
N ALA A 134 -19.57 7.44 -12.19
CA ALA A 134 -19.74 6.59 -11.02
C ALA A 134 -21.01 5.76 -11.09
N ALA A 135 -22.14 6.35 -11.46
CA ALA A 135 -23.41 5.65 -11.63
C ALA A 135 -23.31 4.55 -12.70
N LEU A 136 -22.67 4.84 -13.84
CA LEU A 136 -22.43 3.84 -14.90
C LEU A 136 -21.51 2.71 -14.40
N LEU A 137 -20.45 3.05 -13.68
CA LEU A 137 -19.56 2.04 -13.07
C LEU A 137 -20.32 1.15 -12.09
N ASN A 138 -21.12 1.72 -11.19
CA ASN A 138 -21.92 0.96 -10.23
C ASN A 138 -22.97 0.08 -10.91
N CYS A 139 -23.58 0.55 -12.00
CA CYS A 139 -24.64 -0.17 -12.72
C CYS A 139 -24.09 -1.36 -13.53
N PHE A 140 -22.96 -1.18 -14.22
CA PHE A 140 -22.51 -2.13 -15.24
C PHE A 140 -21.23 -2.88 -14.90
N HIS A 141 -20.41 -2.41 -13.95
CA HIS A 141 -19.22 -3.16 -13.57
C HIS A 141 -19.50 -4.16 -12.47
N THR A 142 -18.85 -5.31 -12.57
CA THR A 142 -18.84 -6.32 -11.52
C THR A 142 -18.21 -5.75 -10.25
N PRO A 143 -18.80 -6.03 -9.06
CA PRO A 143 -18.17 -5.77 -7.77
C PRO A 143 -16.75 -6.32 -7.73
N MET A 144 -15.89 -5.68 -6.94
CA MET A 144 -14.50 -6.10 -6.71
C MET A 144 -14.37 -7.24 -5.70
N VAL A 145 -15.47 -7.95 -5.43
CA VAL A 145 -15.46 -9.20 -4.71
C VAL A 145 -15.00 -10.26 -5.71
N ASN A 146 -13.88 -10.93 -5.42
CA ASN A 146 -13.49 -12.08 -6.22
C ASN A 146 -14.06 -13.34 -5.56
N PRO A 147 -15.16 -13.93 -6.08
CA PRO A 147 -15.71 -15.17 -5.55
C PRO A 147 -14.84 -16.39 -5.85
N SER A 148 -13.85 -16.28 -6.74
CA SER A 148 -12.96 -17.38 -7.16
C SER A 148 -11.67 -17.50 -6.35
N ILE A 149 -11.35 -16.50 -5.53
CA ILE A 149 -10.24 -16.55 -4.59
C ILE A 149 -10.80 -17.06 -3.26
N ASP A 150 -10.15 -18.05 -2.67
CA ASP A 150 -10.41 -18.50 -1.30
C ASP A 150 -10.00 -17.36 -0.34
N ASN A 151 -10.89 -16.37 -0.23
CA ASN A 151 -10.70 -15.20 0.60
C ASN A 151 -10.53 -15.63 2.06
N ASP A 152 -11.17 -16.74 2.46
CA ASP A 152 -11.06 -17.30 3.80
C ASP A 152 -9.65 -17.85 4.06
N ALA A 153 -9.03 -18.53 3.09
CA ALA A 153 -7.63 -18.95 3.20
C ALA A 153 -6.68 -17.75 3.31
N ILE A 154 -6.88 -16.68 2.53
CA ILE A 154 -6.06 -15.46 2.61
C ILE A 154 -6.26 -14.77 3.97
N ILE A 155 -7.49 -14.62 4.43
CA ILE A 155 -7.82 -14.02 5.73
C ILE A 155 -7.19 -14.86 6.85
N THR A 156 -7.32 -16.18 6.80
CA THR A 156 -6.74 -17.11 7.79
C THR A 156 -5.21 -17.00 7.80
N HIS A 157 -4.58 -16.99 6.62
CA HIS A 157 -3.14 -16.83 6.49
C HIS A 157 -2.68 -15.49 7.08
N MET A 158 -3.34 -14.39 6.73
CA MET A 158 -3.01 -13.06 7.23
C MET A 158 -3.21 -12.94 8.74
N ASN A 159 -4.27 -13.51 9.30
CA ASN A 159 -4.49 -13.55 10.74
C ASN A 159 -3.41 -14.37 11.46
N THR A 160 -2.97 -15.48 10.88
CA THR A 160 -1.87 -16.30 11.41
C THR A 160 -0.56 -15.52 11.41
N LEU A 161 -0.24 -14.83 10.32
CA LEU A 161 0.95 -13.99 10.20
C LEU A 161 0.91 -12.79 11.15
N ARG A 162 -0.28 -12.22 11.41
CA ARG A 162 -0.46 -11.11 12.35
C ARG A 162 0.01 -11.46 13.75
N THR A 163 -0.25 -12.70 14.19
CA THR A 163 0.11 -13.19 15.52
C THR A 163 1.49 -13.82 15.59
N LYS A 164 2.12 -14.11 14.44
CA LYS A 164 3.42 -14.75 14.40
C LYS A 164 4.51 -13.79 14.88
N SER A 165 5.32 -14.22 15.84
CA SER A 165 6.48 -13.47 16.29
C SER A 165 7.54 -13.38 15.19
N ASN A 166 8.24 -12.25 15.10
CA ASN A 166 9.36 -12.09 14.19
C ASN A 166 10.60 -12.84 14.73
N GLU A 167 10.73 -14.09 14.32
CA GLU A 167 11.84 -14.99 14.69
C GLU A 167 13.20 -14.42 14.28
N LEU A 168 13.29 -13.77 13.12
CA LEU A 168 14.52 -13.12 12.67
C LEU A 168 14.93 -11.98 13.61
N GLN A 169 13.99 -11.12 14.01
CA GLN A 169 14.28 -10.03 14.96
C GLN A 169 14.76 -10.58 16.31
N LYS A 170 14.14 -11.66 16.79
CA LYS A 170 14.57 -12.33 18.02
C LYS A 170 16.01 -12.84 17.87
N TYR A 171 16.31 -13.55 16.78
CA TYR A 171 17.63 -14.08 16.51
C TYR A 171 18.70 -12.99 16.45
N LEU A 172 18.43 -11.87 15.75
CA LEU A 172 19.35 -10.74 15.68
C LEU A 172 19.62 -10.12 17.06
N ASN A 173 18.60 -10.02 17.91
CA ASN A 173 18.75 -9.48 19.26
C ASN A 173 19.57 -10.43 20.16
N ASP A 174 19.26 -11.73 20.12
CA ASP A 174 19.95 -12.76 20.92
C ASP A 174 21.46 -12.81 20.60
N HIS A 175 21.82 -12.58 19.34
CA HIS A 175 23.21 -12.55 18.86
C HIS A 175 23.81 -11.14 18.78
N GLN A 176 23.09 -10.10 19.26
CA GLN A 176 23.51 -8.70 19.24
C GLN A 176 23.99 -8.21 17.86
N LEU A 177 23.37 -8.73 16.81
CA LEU A 177 23.72 -8.41 15.43
C LEU A 177 23.13 -7.07 15.03
N THR A 178 23.95 -6.25 14.38
CA THR A 178 23.54 -4.93 13.91
C THR A 178 23.93 -4.73 12.44
N ARG A 179 23.52 -3.61 11.86
CA ARG A 179 23.97 -3.23 10.50
C ARG A 179 25.49 -3.15 10.38
N ASN A 180 26.18 -2.87 11.48
CA ASN A 180 27.64 -2.72 11.57
C ASN A 180 28.36 -4.01 11.98
N SER A 181 27.65 -5.14 12.07
CA SER A 181 28.29 -6.44 12.28
C SER A 181 29.28 -6.79 11.17
N VAL A 182 30.05 -7.86 11.34
CA VAL A 182 30.97 -8.34 10.30
C VAL A 182 30.19 -9.11 9.23
N TRP A 183 30.37 -8.71 7.97
CA TRP A 183 29.69 -9.26 6.81
C TRP A 183 30.69 -9.52 5.70
N ASP A 184 30.76 -10.76 5.26
CA ASP A 184 31.61 -11.18 4.16
C ASP A 184 30.78 -11.41 2.91
N VAL A 185 31.32 -11.05 1.74
CA VAL A 185 30.63 -11.29 0.46
C VAL A 185 30.57 -12.80 0.23
N ILE A 186 29.39 -13.28 -0.17
CA ILE A 186 29.18 -14.68 -0.51
C ILE A 186 29.67 -14.89 -1.93
N ASP A 187 30.62 -15.81 -2.09
CA ASP A 187 30.96 -16.38 -3.38
C ASP A 187 29.87 -17.37 -3.79
N LEU A 188 29.02 -16.97 -4.73
CA LEU A 188 27.89 -17.79 -5.17
C LEU A 188 28.33 -19.07 -5.90
N ASP A 189 29.46 -19.04 -6.62
CA ASP A 189 29.97 -20.19 -7.38
C ASP A 189 30.48 -21.30 -6.46
N HIS A 190 30.79 -20.95 -5.21
CA HIS A 190 31.32 -21.85 -4.20
C HIS A 190 30.44 -21.98 -2.95
N SER A 191 29.24 -21.39 -2.96
CA SER A 191 28.29 -21.49 -1.84
C SER A 191 27.13 -22.44 -2.13
N ALA A 192 26.58 -23.05 -1.07
CA ALA A 192 25.35 -23.84 -1.14
C ALA A 192 24.08 -22.98 -0.98
N VAL A 193 24.18 -21.65 -1.11
CA VAL A 193 23.04 -20.75 -0.90
C VAL A 193 22.05 -20.90 -2.04
N THR A 194 20.82 -21.25 -1.69
CA THR A 194 19.71 -21.34 -2.65
C THR A 194 18.55 -20.45 -2.21
N PHE A 195 17.86 -19.83 -3.16
CA PHE A 195 16.65 -19.05 -2.90
C PHE A 195 15.39 -19.85 -3.23
N PRO A 196 14.30 -19.65 -2.47
CA PRO A 196 13.02 -20.29 -2.78
C PRO A 196 12.54 -19.83 -4.16
N LYS A 197 12.15 -20.78 -5.00
CA LYS A 197 11.48 -20.52 -6.28
C LYS A 197 9.99 -20.41 -6.03
N LEU A 198 9.50 -19.18 -5.92
CA LEU A 198 8.09 -18.90 -5.72
C LEU A 198 7.38 -18.82 -7.08
N SER A 199 6.20 -19.43 -7.17
CA SER A 199 5.27 -19.26 -8.28
C SER A 199 4.73 -17.83 -8.32
N LEU A 200 4.19 -17.42 -9.47
CA LEU A 200 3.60 -16.08 -9.62
C LEU A 200 2.45 -15.84 -8.63
N ASP A 201 1.69 -16.88 -8.30
CA ASP A 201 0.57 -16.77 -7.37
C ASP A 201 1.04 -16.66 -5.91
N GLU A 202 2.08 -17.41 -5.52
CA GLU A 202 2.73 -17.22 -4.21
C GLU A 202 3.31 -15.81 -4.07
N ILE A 203 3.95 -15.31 -5.13
CA ILE A 203 4.51 -13.95 -5.16
C ILE A 203 3.39 -12.91 -5.04
N ARG A 204 2.27 -13.06 -5.76
CA ARG A 204 1.10 -12.17 -5.66
C ARG A 204 0.50 -12.15 -4.27
N THR A 205 0.37 -13.32 -3.64
CA THR A 205 -0.10 -13.43 -2.25
C THR A 205 0.87 -12.75 -1.30
N PHE A 206 2.18 -12.95 -1.48
CA PHE A 206 3.21 -12.34 -0.64
C PHE A 206 3.26 -10.81 -0.77
N THR A 207 3.16 -10.29 -1.99
CA THR A 207 3.18 -8.83 -2.24
C THR A 207 1.81 -8.17 -2.10
N LEU A 208 0.79 -8.93 -1.72
CA LEU A 208 -0.58 -8.47 -1.52
C LEU A 208 -1.13 -7.75 -2.76
N GLY A 209 -0.86 -8.31 -3.94
CA GLY A 209 -1.36 -7.83 -5.22
C GLY A 209 -0.27 -7.57 -6.27
N VAL A 210 -0.71 -7.23 -7.49
CA VAL A 210 0.14 -7.12 -8.68
C VAL A 210 0.89 -5.80 -8.81
N TYR A 211 0.51 -4.77 -8.05
CA TYR A 211 1.10 -3.44 -8.19
C TYR A 211 2.59 -3.44 -7.86
N GLN A 212 2.97 -4.03 -6.72
CA GLN A 212 4.38 -4.14 -6.31
C GLN A 212 5.18 -4.96 -7.31
N LEU A 213 4.58 -6.00 -7.91
CA LEU A 213 5.22 -6.84 -8.93
C LEU A 213 5.51 -6.06 -10.21
N ARG A 214 4.56 -5.23 -10.66
CA ARG A 214 4.76 -4.38 -11.84
C ARG A 214 5.87 -3.35 -11.59
N ARG A 215 6.05 -2.89 -10.36
CA ARG A 215 7.12 -1.94 -9.98
C ARG A 215 8.47 -2.60 -9.69
N ALA A 216 8.51 -3.89 -9.38
CA ALA A 216 9.72 -4.58 -8.96
C ALA A 216 10.86 -4.45 -9.99
N ARG A 217 10.54 -4.59 -11.28
CA ARG A 217 11.51 -4.42 -12.37
C ARG A 217 12.12 -3.02 -12.37
N SER A 218 11.30 -1.97 -12.41
CA SER A 218 11.79 -0.60 -12.42
C SER A 218 12.63 -0.26 -11.17
N TYR A 219 12.28 -0.84 -10.02
CA TYR A 219 13.07 -0.66 -8.80
C TYR A 219 14.44 -1.35 -8.87
N ALA A 220 14.50 -2.54 -9.48
CA ALA A 220 15.76 -3.23 -9.72
C ALA A 220 16.61 -2.51 -10.77
N GLU A 221 16.00 -1.97 -11.83
CA GLU A 221 16.68 -1.18 -12.87
C GLU A 221 17.29 0.11 -12.30
N GLU A 222 16.55 0.81 -11.45
CA GLU A 222 17.03 2.01 -10.75
C GLU A 222 18.23 1.68 -9.85
N HIS A 223 18.18 0.56 -9.13
CA HIS A 223 19.29 0.13 -8.28
C HIS A 223 20.52 -0.29 -9.08
N ALA A 224 20.32 -1.02 -10.17
CA ALA A 224 21.40 -1.47 -11.06
C ALA A 224 21.98 -0.35 -11.92
N GLY A 225 21.30 0.81 -12.01
CA GLY A 225 21.67 1.88 -12.94
C GLY A 225 21.53 1.47 -14.41
N SER A 226 20.78 0.41 -14.71
CA SER A 226 20.64 -0.17 -16.05
C SER A 226 19.22 -0.69 -16.27
N THR A 227 18.74 -0.57 -17.50
CA THR A 227 17.42 -1.09 -17.91
C THR A 227 17.49 -2.54 -18.41
N ASP A 228 18.69 -3.06 -18.63
CA ASP A 228 18.94 -4.44 -19.01
C ASP A 228 19.42 -5.24 -17.80
N LEU A 229 18.48 -5.77 -17.03
CA LEU A 229 18.76 -6.65 -15.88
C LEU A 229 19.33 -8.03 -16.29
N THR A 230 19.48 -8.31 -17.58
CA THR A 230 20.11 -9.54 -18.08
C THR A 230 21.60 -9.38 -18.35
N ASP A 231 22.13 -8.15 -18.21
CA ASP A 231 23.57 -7.88 -18.32
C ASP A 231 24.32 -8.67 -17.22
N PRO A 232 25.24 -9.58 -17.58
CA PRO A 232 26.00 -10.36 -16.62
C PRO A 232 26.92 -9.52 -15.72
N ASN A 233 27.17 -8.25 -16.06
CA ASN A 233 27.95 -7.32 -15.24
C ASN A 233 27.12 -6.68 -14.10
N ILE A 234 25.80 -6.87 -14.09
CA ILE A 234 24.93 -6.40 -13.00
C ILE A 234 24.94 -7.44 -11.89
N GLU A 235 25.60 -7.10 -10.78
CA GLU A 235 25.66 -7.94 -9.61
C GLU A 235 24.91 -7.32 -8.42
N PHE A 236 24.17 -8.16 -7.70
CA PHE A 236 23.58 -7.80 -6.42
C PHE A 236 24.38 -8.49 -5.31
N PRO A 237 25.31 -7.78 -4.62
CA PRO A 237 26.21 -8.42 -3.68
C PRO A 237 25.44 -9.00 -2.50
N LEU A 238 25.52 -10.32 -2.37
CA LEU A 238 25.03 -11.06 -1.21
C LEU A 238 26.14 -11.11 -0.16
N GLN A 239 25.77 -10.87 1.10
CA GLN A 239 26.72 -10.91 2.20
C GLN A 239 26.19 -11.83 3.30
N GLN A 240 27.08 -12.58 3.94
CA GLN A 240 26.76 -13.46 5.06
C GLN A 240 27.35 -12.88 6.34
N CYS A 241 26.62 -13.02 7.46
CA CYS A 241 27.17 -12.61 8.74
C CYS A 241 28.19 -13.66 9.23
N THR A 242 29.38 -13.21 9.61
CA THR A 242 30.42 -14.08 10.21
C THR A 242 30.66 -13.79 11.69
N GLN A 243 30.03 -12.75 12.22
CA GLN A 243 30.06 -12.44 13.64
C GLN A 243 29.31 -13.52 14.45
N MET A 244 29.97 -14.00 15.51
CA MET A 244 29.39 -14.95 16.48
C MET A 244 28.84 -16.25 15.84
N GLY A 245 29.32 -16.63 14.66
CA GLY A 245 28.89 -17.85 13.98
C GLY A 245 27.51 -17.78 13.30
N ALA A 246 26.90 -16.59 13.20
CA ALA A 246 25.57 -16.37 12.61
C ALA A 246 25.53 -16.46 11.07
N ARG A 247 26.09 -17.54 10.51
CA ARG A 247 26.22 -17.77 9.07
C ARG A 247 24.89 -18.02 8.37
N ASP A 248 23.82 -18.29 9.09
CA ASP A 248 22.47 -18.44 8.56
C ASP A 248 21.81 -17.11 8.14
N ILE A 249 22.43 -15.96 8.46
CA ILE A 249 21.91 -14.64 8.08
C ILE A 249 22.57 -14.12 6.81
N ILE A 250 21.74 -13.87 5.80
CA ILE A 250 22.13 -13.23 4.54
C ILE A 250 21.60 -11.80 4.52
N ARG A 251 22.46 -10.88 4.06
CA ARG A 251 22.13 -9.47 3.81
C ARG A 251 22.28 -9.18 2.33
N ILE A 252 21.26 -8.52 1.79
CA ILE A 252 21.30 -7.89 0.47
C ILE A 252 21.18 -6.38 0.66
N ARG A 253 22.02 -5.60 -0.01
CA ARG A 253 21.95 -4.13 0.04
C ARG A 253 21.24 -3.62 -1.20
N PHE A 254 19.96 -3.32 -1.06
CA PHE A 254 19.20 -2.55 -2.03
C PHE A 254 19.10 -1.09 -1.55
N GLN A 255 19.43 -0.15 -2.43
CA GLN A 255 19.26 1.27 -2.22
C GLN A 255 18.46 1.84 -3.39
N SER A 256 17.33 2.49 -3.10
CA SER A 256 16.67 3.35 -4.09
C SER A 256 17.46 4.64 -4.22
N ALA A 257 17.56 5.17 -5.44
CA ALA A 257 18.22 6.44 -5.72
C ALA A 257 17.48 7.65 -5.11
N HIS A 258 16.27 7.45 -4.58
CA HIS A 258 15.40 8.51 -4.05
C HIS A 258 15.40 8.67 -2.52
N ILE A 259 16.44 8.23 -1.80
CA ILE A 259 16.61 8.46 -0.34
C ILE A 259 17.95 9.10 -0.04
#